data_AF-A0A4Q4CWJ2-F1
#
_entry.id   AF-A0A4Q4CWJ2-F1
#
_cell.length_a   1.000
_cell.length_b   1.000
_cell.length_c   1.000
_cell.angle_alpha   90.00
_cell.angle_beta   90.00
_cell.angle_gamma   90.00
#
_symmetry.space_group_name_H-M   'P 1'
#
loop_
_entity.id
_entity.type
_entity.pdbx_description
1 polymer ?
#
loop_
_entity_poly.entity_id
_entity_poly.type
_entity_poly.pdbx_seq_one_letter_code
_entity_poly.pdbx_strand_id
1 'polypeptide(L)'
;MAQPQVPIEVDPETGIWTTDGLPMIYLPRHFLVNMQKGIEAAIGPAAYREILYASSDLSALQWCRAEARTHGLAPVETFRHYLRRLAQRGYGQIDIASLDEAAGTAAVTVRHSAFALGYGPATGRPVCFMFEGSFAGGMRYILEAAGEAALEHEADRAAGGW
;
A
#
# COMPACT_ATOMS: atom_id res chain seq x y z
N MET A 1 -9.35 -3.03 25.36
CA MET A 1 -9.46 -2.99 23.89
C MET A 1 -8.70 -1.76 23.41
N ALA A 2 -7.90 -1.86 22.33
CA ALA A 2 -7.21 -0.71 21.76
C ALA A 2 -8.17 0.11 20.89
N GLN A 3 -7.98 1.44 20.83
CA GLN A 3 -8.73 2.31 19.93
C GLN A 3 -8.09 2.33 18.52
N PRO A 4 -8.86 2.61 17.45
CA PRO A 4 -8.30 2.85 16.13
C PRO A 4 -7.24 3.96 16.20
N GLN A 5 -6.09 3.72 15.58
CA GLN A 5 -4.96 4.68 15.54
C GLN A 5 -4.92 5.48 14.22
N VAL A 6 -6.01 5.43 13.46
CA VAL A 6 -6.16 6.13 12.19
C VAL A 6 -6.95 7.41 12.46
N PRO A 7 -6.44 8.60 12.13
CA PRO A 7 -7.23 9.82 12.18
C PRO A 7 -8.30 9.72 11.11
N ILE A 8 -9.57 9.77 11.54
CA ILE A 8 -10.72 9.72 10.65
C ILE A 8 -11.51 11.00 10.85
N GLU A 9 -11.65 11.76 9.79
CA GLU A 9 -12.57 12.89 9.72
C GLU A 9 -13.73 12.52 8.78
N VAL A 10 -14.92 13.01 9.09
CA VAL A 10 -16.11 12.78 8.26
C VAL A 10 -16.73 14.12 7.97
N ASP A 11 -16.82 14.46 6.69
CA ASP A 11 -17.55 15.62 6.23
C ASP A 11 -19.06 15.38 6.39
N PRO A 12 -19.78 16.17 7.22
CA PRO A 12 -21.19 15.95 7.49
C PRO A 12 -22.11 16.33 6.31
N GLU A 13 -21.65 17.14 5.36
CA GLU A 13 -22.43 17.54 4.19
C GLU A 13 -22.31 16.53 3.05
N THR A 14 -21.09 16.01 2.82
CA THR A 14 -20.82 15.10 1.68
C THR A 14 -20.78 13.63 2.09
N GLY A 15 -20.57 13.33 3.37
CA GLY A 15 -20.36 11.97 3.88
C GLY A 15 -19.00 11.38 3.49
N ILE A 16 -18.06 12.18 2.97
CA ILE A 16 -16.71 11.72 2.63
C ILE A 16 -15.91 11.51 3.92
N TRP A 17 -15.32 10.32 4.05
CA TRP A 17 -14.39 10.01 5.13
C TRP A 17 -12.98 10.32 4.65
N THR A 18 -12.17 10.97 5.47
CA THR A 18 -10.77 11.26 5.15
C THR A 18 -9.84 10.72 6.23
N THR A 19 -8.63 10.36 5.81
CA THR A 19 -7.52 9.97 6.67
C THR A 19 -6.27 10.62 6.11
N ASP A 20 -5.57 11.41 6.93
CA ASP A 20 -4.36 12.13 6.51
C ASP A 20 -4.59 12.99 5.24
N GLY A 21 -5.82 13.52 5.08
CA GLY A 21 -6.25 14.30 3.92
C GLY A 21 -6.63 13.50 2.68
N LEU A 22 -6.50 12.17 2.70
CA LEU A 22 -6.91 11.29 1.61
C LEU A 22 -8.37 10.83 1.78
N PRO A 23 -9.22 10.92 0.74
CA PRO A 23 -10.56 10.33 0.75
C PRO A 23 -10.49 8.80 0.86
N MET A 24 -11.29 8.26 1.79
CA MET A 24 -11.33 6.85 2.15
C MET A 24 -12.75 6.29 2.03
N ILE A 25 -12.83 4.97 1.80
CA ILE A 25 -14.08 4.22 1.90
C ILE A 25 -13.96 3.23 3.06
N TYR A 26 -14.84 3.36 4.06
CA TYR A 26 -14.98 2.36 5.11
C TYR A 26 -15.82 1.19 4.60
N LEU A 27 -15.17 0.05 4.37
CA LEU A 27 -15.77 -1.09 3.70
C LEU A 27 -15.68 -2.36 4.56
N PRO A 28 -16.75 -3.18 4.63
CA PRO A 28 -16.68 -4.48 5.28
C PRO A 28 -15.72 -5.44 4.56
N ARG A 29 -14.91 -6.17 5.32
CA ARG A 29 -13.98 -7.21 4.81
C ARG A 29 -14.64 -8.18 3.82
N HIS A 30 -15.86 -8.63 4.11
CA HIS A 30 -16.53 -9.61 3.26
C HIS A 30 -16.83 -9.06 1.86
N PHE A 31 -16.98 -7.76 1.68
CA PHE A 31 -17.20 -7.16 0.36
C PHE A 31 -15.97 -7.32 -0.52
N LEU A 32 -14.77 -6.97 -0.03
CA LEU A 32 -13.51 -7.14 -0.75
C LEU A 32 -13.29 -8.61 -1.16
N VAL A 33 -13.57 -9.53 -0.24
CA VAL A 33 -13.41 -10.96 -0.47
C VAL A 33 -14.43 -11.48 -1.48
N ASN A 34 -15.69 -11.05 -1.39
CA ASN A 34 -16.75 -11.44 -2.33
C ASN A 34 -16.50 -10.88 -3.74
N MET A 35 -15.99 -9.65 -3.86
CA MET A 35 -15.57 -9.08 -5.14
C MET A 35 -14.49 -9.95 -5.79
N GLN A 36 -13.42 -10.26 -5.05
CA GLN A 36 -12.36 -11.10 -5.57
C GLN A 36 -12.88 -12.47 -6.00
N LYS A 37 -13.68 -13.16 -5.16
CA LYS A 37 -14.28 -14.46 -5.51
C LYS A 37 -15.14 -14.37 -6.78
N GLY A 38 -15.96 -13.33 -6.89
CA GLY A 38 -16.83 -13.11 -8.04
C GLY A 38 -16.05 -12.87 -9.34
N ILE A 39 -15.00 -12.05 -9.29
CA ILE A 39 -14.17 -11.76 -10.47
C ILE A 39 -13.32 -12.98 -10.85
N GLU A 40 -12.70 -13.65 -9.87
CA GLU A 40 -11.98 -14.90 -10.13
C GLU A 40 -12.86 -15.97 -10.76
N ALA A 41 -14.14 -16.07 -10.38
CA ALA A 41 -15.09 -16.99 -11.01
C ALA A 41 -15.40 -16.61 -12.48
N ALA A 42 -15.31 -15.32 -12.82
CA ALA A 42 -15.61 -14.83 -14.17
C ALA A 42 -14.41 -14.94 -15.13
N ILE A 43 -13.20 -14.57 -14.68
CA ILE A 43 -12.01 -14.46 -15.55
C ILE A 43 -10.83 -15.35 -15.12
N GLY A 44 -10.99 -16.10 -14.04
CA GLY A 44 -9.92 -16.92 -13.46
C GLY A 44 -8.98 -16.12 -12.54
N PRO A 45 -8.31 -16.81 -11.60
CA PRO A 45 -7.44 -16.17 -10.61
C PRO A 45 -6.17 -15.55 -11.21
N ALA A 46 -5.62 -16.13 -12.28
CA ALA A 46 -4.42 -15.61 -12.92
C ALA A 46 -4.67 -14.23 -13.55
N ALA A 47 -5.74 -14.10 -14.37
CA ALA A 47 -6.09 -12.82 -14.98
C ALA A 47 -6.44 -11.76 -13.95
N TYR A 48 -7.19 -12.14 -12.90
CA TYR A 48 -7.50 -11.21 -11.82
C TYR A 48 -6.24 -10.75 -11.05
N ARG A 49 -5.29 -11.66 -10.78
CA ARG A 49 -4.04 -11.32 -10.11
C ARG A 49 -3.23 -10.28 -10.88
N GLU A 50 -3.09 -10.44 -12.20
CA GLU A 50 -2.37 -9.48 -13.05
C GLU A 50 -3.02 -8.09 -13.05
N ILE A 51 -4.35 -8.04 -13.22
CA ILE A 51 -5.12 -6.78 -13.15
C ILE A 51 -4.94 -6.12 -11.78
N LEU A 52 -5.09 -6.92 -10.72
CA LEU A 52 -5.01 -6.40 -9.36
C LEU A 52 -3.60 -5.91 -9.05
N TYR A 53 -2.55 -6.61 -9.49
CA TYR A 53 -1.16 -6.19 -9.32
C TYR A 53 -0.94 -4.78 -9.84
N ALA A 54 -1.29 -4.51 -11.12
CA ALA A 54 -1.09 -3.19 -11.71
C ALA A 54 -1.88 -2.10 -10.98
N SER A 55 -3.13 -2.39 -10.60
CA SER A 55 -3.98 -1.42 -9.90
C SER A 55 -3.49 -1.11 -8.47
N SER A 56 -3.03 -2.12 -7.72
CA SER A 56 -2.58 -1.93 -6.34
C SER A 56 -1.18 -1.33 -6.26
N ASP A 57 -0.33 -1.62 -7.24
CA ASP A 57 0.97 -0.98 -7.45
C ASP A 57 0.84 0.53 -7.70
N LEU A 58 -0.02 0.94 -8.64
CA LEU A 58 -0.28 2.36 -8.88
C LEU A 58 -0.90 3.04 -7.65
N SER A 59 -1.88 2.40 -7.02
CA SER A 59 -2.57 2.95 -5.85
C SER A 59 -1.61 3.17 -4.68
N ALA A 60 -0.71 2.21 -4.42
CA ALA A 60 0.29 2.33 -3.37
C ALA A 60 1.31 3.44 -3.63
N LEU A 61 1.78 3.57 -4.88
CA LEU A 61 2.68 4.66 -5.28
C LEU A 61 2.02 6.03 -5.04
N GLN A 62 0.78 6.20 -5.50
CA GLN A 62 0.04 7.45 -5.31
C GLN A 62 -0.18 7.78 -3.83
N TRP A 63 -0.54 6.77 -3.05
CA TRP A 63 -0.72 6.91 -1.60
C TRP A 63 0.59 7.31 -0.90
N CYS A 64 1.71 6.64 -1.21
CA CYS A 64 3.01 6.97 -0.63
C CYS A 64 3.42 8.41 -0.95
N ARG A 65 3.25 8.86 -2.20
CA ARG A 65 3.52 10.24 -2.60
C ARG A 65 2.66 11.26 -1.83
N ALA A 66 1.38 10.95 -1.62
CA ALA A 66 0.50 11.82 -0.84
C ALA A 66 0.93 11.91 0.62
N GLU A 67 1.15 10.78 1.27
CA GLU A 67 1.52 10.74 2.70
C GLU A 67 2.91 11.30 2.96
N ALA A 68 3.87 11.08 2.06
CA ALA A 68 5.19 11.69 2.16
C ALA A 68 5.08 13.22 2.16
N ARG A 69 4.21 13.80 1.33
CA ARG A 69 3.96 15.25 1.32
C ARG A 69 3.21 15.71 2.56
N THR A 70 2.17 14.99 2.98
CA THR A 70 1.35 15.35 4.15
C THR A 70 2.19 15.38 5.43
N HIS A 71 3.11 14.42 5.60
CA HIS A 71 3.85 14.23 6.85
C HIS A 71 5.34 14.59 6.78
N GLY A 72 5.86 14.99 5.60
CA GLY A 72 7.27 15.27 5.40
C GLY A 72 8.18 14.06 5.62
N LEU A 73 7.73 12.86 5.26
CA LEU A 73 8.43 11.61 5.53
C LEU A 73 9.53 11.33 4.50
N ALA A 74 10.67 10.85 4.98
CA ALA A 74 11.72 10.30 4.14
C ALA A 74 11.23 9.01 3.43
N PRO A 75 11.79 8.62 2.27
CA PRO A 75 11.22 7.57 1.43
C PRO A 75 10.99 6.22 2.14
N VAL A 76 11.99 5.73 2.87
CA VAL A 76 11.86 4.47 3.64
C VAL A 76 10.84 4.60 4.77
N GLU A 77 10.78 5.76 5.44
CA GLU A 77 9.79 6.00 6.50
C GLU A 77 8.37 6.09 5.95
N THR A 78 8.19 6.62 4.74
CA THR A 78 6.89 6.57 4.03
C THR A 78 6.46 5.13 3.78
N PHE A 79 7.36 4.24 3.34
CA PHE A 79 7.02 2.83 3.14
C PHE A 79 6.66 2.13 4.46
N ARG A 80 7.41 2.38 5.54
CA ARG A 80 7.04 1.88 6.88
C ARG A 80 5.69 2.41 7.33
N HIS A 81 5.44 3.70 7.11
CA HIS A 81 4.18 4.36 7.40
C HIS A 81 3.03 3.72 6.61
N TYR A 82 3.23 3.42 5.33
CA TYR A 82 2.28 2.75 4.46
C TYR A 82 1.85 1.38 4.99
N LEU A 83 2.81 0.51 5.30
CA LEU A 83 2.51 -0.82 5.83
C LEU A 83 1.78 -0.74 7.19
N ARG A 84 2.19 0.19 8.04
CA ARG A 84 1.48 0.47 9.31
C ARG A 84 0.05 0.92 9.08
N ARG A 85 -0.21 1.82 8.12
CA ARG A 85 -1.57 2.30 7.79
C ARG A 85 -2.43 1.20 7.18
N LEU A 86 -1.88 0.32 6.34
CA LEU A 86 -2.59 -0.89 5.91
C LEU A 86 -3.01 -1.76 7.10
N ALA A 87 -2.10 -1.98 8.06
CA ALA A 87 -2.42 -2.76 9.24
C ALA A 87 -3.50 -2.11 10.12
N GLN A 88 -3.37 -0.80 10.39
CA GLN A 88 -4.34 -0.03 11.18
C GLN A 88 -5.73 0.06 10.51
N ARG A 89 -5.79 -0.02 9.17
CA ARG A 89 -7.05 -0.11 8.40
C ARG A 89 -7.63 -1.52 8.33
N GLY A 90 -7.01 -2.50 8.98
CA GLY A 90 -7.57 -3.84 9.17
C GLY A 90 -7.28 -4.85 8.05
N TYR A 91 -6.28 -4.61 7.21
CA TYR A 91 -5.89 -5.56 6.15
C TYR A 91 -5.17 -6.81 6.70
N GLY A 92 -4.55 -6.70 7.86
CA GLY A 92 -3.78 -7.74 8.54
C GLY A 92 -2.70 -7.13 9.41
N GLN A 93 -1.98 -7.95 10.17
CA GLN A 93 -0.74 -7.52 10.83
C GLN A 93 0.39 -7.63 9.82
N ILE A 94 1.12 -6.55 9.58
CA ILE A 94 2.13 -6.45 8.53
C ILE A 94 3.46 -6.07 9.17
N ASP A 95 4.49 -6.88 8.92
CA ASP A 95 5.87 -6.62 9.37
C ASP A 95 6.86 -6.73 8.21
N ILE A 96 7.87 -5.87 8.24
CA ILE A 96 9.03 -5.94 7.34
C ILE A 96 10.03 -6.92 7.95
N ALA A 97 10.23 -8.06 7.29
CA ALA A 97 11.25 -9.04 7.67
C ALA A 97 12.66 -8.60 7.20
N SER A 98 12.74 -8.00 6.02
CA SER A 98 13.96 -7.37 5.50
C SER A 98 13.61 -6.25 4.52
N LEU A 99 14.49 -5.26 4.41
CA LEU A 99 14.41 -4.18 3.42
C LEU A 99 15.82 -3.81 2.98
N ASP A 100 16.03 -3.81 1.67
CA ASP A 100 17.23 -3.32 1.01
C ASP A 100 16.79 -2.19 0.07
N GLU A 101 17.06 -0.96 0.51
CA GLU A 101 16.72 0.27 -0.20
C GLU A 101 17.47 0.38 -1.53
N ALA A 102 18.76 0.03 -1.54
CA ALA A 102 19.60 0.15 -2.73
C ALA A 102 19.20 -0.87 -3.80
N ALA A 103 18.86 -2.09 -3.39
CA ALA A 103 18.38 -3.13 -4.30
C ALA A 103 16.88 -2.96 -4.66
N GLY A 104 16.14 -2.10 -3.96
CA GLY A 104 14.70 -1.95 -4.16
C GLY A 104 13.90 -3.19 -3.76
N THR A 105 14.37 -3.96 -2.78
CA THR A 105 13.73 -5.22 -2.37
C THR A 105 13.29 -5.19 -0.91
N ALA A 106 12.19 -5.87 -0.60
CA ALA A 106 11.73 -6.08 0.76
C ALA A 106 11.06 -7.44 0.90
N ALA A 107 11.23 -8.07 2.07
CA ALA A 107 10.44 -9.22 2.48
C ALA A 107 9.42 -8.76 3.53
N VAL A 108 8.13 -9.00 3.27
CA VAL A 108 7.03 -8.57 4.14
C VAL A 108 6.23 -9.79 4.58
N THR A 109 5.95 -9.89 5.87
CA THR A 109 5.06 -10.90 6.43
C THR A 109 3.70 -10.30 6.69
N VAL A 110 2.63 -10.98 6.24
CA VAL A 110 1.25 -10.61 6.56
C VAL A 110 0.59 -11.72 7.38
N ARG A 111 0.28 -11.43 8.64
CA ARG A 111 -0.51 -12.31 9.52
C ARG A 111 -1.94 -11.83 9.61
N HIS A 112 -2.87 -12.75 9.88
CA HIS A 112 -4.30 -12.44 9.97
C HIS A 112 -4.84 -11.66 8.75
N SER A 113 -4.35 -12.00 7.54
CA SER A 113 -4.77 -11.35 6.29
C SER A 113 -6.29 -11.39 6.12
N ALA A 114 -6.87 -10.24 5.81
CA ALA A 114 -8.28 -10.10 5.50
C ALA A 114 -8.76 -11.07 4.39
N PHE A 115 -7.91 -11.32 3.39
CA PHE A 115 -8.20 -12.21 2.27
C PHE A 115 -8.04 -13.68 2.66
N ALA A 116 -6.94 -14.05 3.31
CA ALA A 116 -6.70 -15.44 3.73
C ALA A 116 -7.79 -15.91 4.71
N LEU A 117 -8.17 -15.06 5.67
CA LEU A 117 -9.25 -15.35 6.60
C LEU A 117 -10.63 -15.42 5.91
N GLY A 118 -10.86 -14.62 4.87
CA GLY A 118 -12.13 -14.61 4.13
C GLY A 118 -12.30 -15.76 3.14
N TYR A 119 -11.22 -16.29 2.58
CA TYR A 119 -11.23 -17.51 1.78
C TYR A 119 -11.26 -18.77 2.65
N GLY A 120 -10.56 -18.74 3.78
CA GLY A 120 -10.42 -19.89 4.67
C GLY A 120 -9.43 -20.93 4.16
N PRO A 121 -9.04 -21.90 5.02
CA PRO A 121 -7.96 -22.84 4.73
C PRO A 121 -8.28 -23.80 3.57
N ALA A 122 -9.56 -24.07 3.30
CA ALA A 122 -10.00 -24.97 2.24
C ALA A 122 -9.65 -24.48 0.81
N THR A 123 -9.27 -23.21 0.65
CA THR A 123 -8.91 -22.68 -0.67
C THR A 123 -7.66 -23.33 -1.28
N GLY A 124 -6.76 -23.89 -0.46
CA GLY A 124 -5.57 -24.63 -0.92
C GLY A 124 -4.55 -23.86 -1.77
N ARG A 125 -4.66 -22.52 -1.88
CA ARG A 125 -3.79 -21.68 -2.70
C ARG A 125 -3.59 -20.28 -2.10
N PRO A 126 -2.56 -19.53 -2.54
CA PRO A 126 -2.46 -18.10 -2.24
C PRO A 126 -3.63 -17.29 -2.81
N VAL A 127 -4.13 -16.34 -2.02
CA VAL A 127 -5.28 -15.47 -2.37
C VAL A 127 -5.02 -13.99 -2.10
N CYS A 128 -3.89 -13.65 -1.48
CA CYS A 128 -3.57 -12.30 -1.03
C CYS A 128 -2.98 -11.41 -2.14
N PHE A 129 -3.55 -11.49 -3.34
CA PHE A 129 -3.02 -10.85 -4.56
C PHE A 129 -2.86 -9.33 -4.41
N MET A 130 -3.74 -8.68 -3.64
CA MET A 130 -3.70 -7.23 -3.43
C MET A 130 -2.35 -6.75 -2.87
N PHE A 131 -1.72 -7.53 -2.01
CA PHE A 131 -0.46 -7.14 -1.37
C PHE A 131 0.73 -7.14 -2.33
N GLU A 132 0.69 -7.94 -3.40
CA GLU A 132 1.82 -8.07 -4.32
C GLU A 132 2.11 -6.74 -5.01
N GLY A 133 1.12 -6.17 -5.71
CA GLY A 133 1.26 -4.84 -6.30
C GLY A 133 1.38 -3.75 -5.24
N SER A 134 0.63 -3.83 -4.14
CA SER A 134 0.71 -2.85 -3.05
C SER A 134 2.12 -2.65 -2.51
N PHE A 135 2.85 -3.74 -2.25
CA PHE A 135 4.21 -3.66 -1.73
C PHE A 135 5.19 -3.23 -2.81
N ALA A 136 5.02 -3.72 -4.05
CA ALA A 136 5.80 -3.28 -5.20
C ALA A 136 5.70 -1.76 -5.42
N GLY A 137 4.49 -1.20 -5.36
CA GLY A 137 4.28 0.24 -5.53
C GLY A 137 4.91 1.09 -4.43
N GLY A 138 4.89 0.59 -3.19
CA GLY A 138 5.59 1.22 -2.07
C GLY A 138 7.12 1.18 -2.22
N MET A 139 7.68 0.08 -2.72
CA MET A 139 9.12 0.00 -3.02
C MET A 139 9.51 0.83 -4.23
N ARG A 140 8.66 0.89 -5.27
CA ARG A 140 8.87 1.75 -6.43
C ARG A 140 8.94 3.21 -6.02
N TYR A 141 8.10 3.65 -5.09
CA TYR A 141 8.18 5.00 -4.54
C TYR A 141 9.57 5.31 -3.95
N ILE A 142 10.16 4.38 -3.20
CA ILE A 142 11.52 4.55 -2.64
C ILE A 142 12.54 4.74 -3.78
N LEU A 143 12.49 3.89 -4.80
CA LEU A 143 13.43 3.94 -5.92
C LEU A 143 13.30 5.24 -6.73
N GLU A 144 12.06 5.68 -6.99
CA GLU A 144 11.81 6.94 -7.71
C GLU A 144 12.33 8.15 -6.91
N ALA A 145 12.06 8.20 -5.61
CA ALA A 145 12.54 9.28 -4.75
C ALA A 145 14.08 9.34 -4.67
N ALA A 146 14.76 8.18 -4.66
CA ALA A 146 16.21 8.12 -4.70
C ALA A 146 16.77 8.63 -6.04
N GLY A 147 16.09 8.31 -7.15
CA GLY A 147 16.43 8.82 -8.48
C GLY A 147 16.27 10.34 -8.61
N GLU A 148 15.17 10.89 -8.08
CA GLU A 148 14.91 12.34 -8.05
C GLU A 148 15.99 13.08 -7.25
N ALA A 149 16.33 12.60 -6.05
CA ALA A 149 17.37 13.20 -5.21
C ALA A 149 18.77 13.18 -5.87
N ALA A 150 19.10 12.12 -6.61
CA ALA A 150 20.36 12.03 -7.34
C ALA A 150 20.45 13.09 -8.45
N LEU A 151 19.35 13.34 -9.17
CA LEU A 151 19.26 14.36 -10.22
C LEU A 151 19.37 15.79 -9.64
N GLU A 152 18.70 16.06 -8.52
CA GLU A 152 18.80 17.35 -7.82
C GLU A 152 20.25 17.63 -7.37
N HIS A 153 20.92 16.64 -6.79
CA HIS A 153 22.31 16.77 -6.36
C HIS A 153 23.29 17.01 -7.53
N GLU A 154 23.03 16.40 -8.69
CA GLU A 154 23.81 16.66 -9.90
C GLU A 154 23.58 18.09 -10.43
N ALA A 155 22.33 18.57 -10.41
CA ALA A 155 21.99 19.94 -10.81
C ALA A 155 22.65 20.99 -9.89
N ASP A 156 22.63 20.78 -8.57
CA ASP A 156 23.28 21.68 -7.60
C ASP A 156 24.80 21.74 -7.80
N ARG A 157 25.44 20.60 -8.12
CA ARG A 157 26.87 20.56 -8.48
C ARG A 157 27.16 21.33 -9.76
N ALA A 158 26.29 21.23 -10.76
CA ALA A 158 26.43 21.98 -12.01
C ALA A 158 26.23 23.50 -11.79
N ALA A 159 25.36 23.90 -10.85
CA ALA A 159 25.10 25.30 -10.53
C ALA A 159 26.14 25.94 -9.59
N GLY A 160 26.74 25.17 -8.69
CA GLY A 160 27.74 25.62 -7.71
C GLY A 160 29.19 25.66 -8.21
N GLY A 161 29.43 25.35 -9.50
CA GLY A 161 30.76 25.42 -10.12
C GLY A 161 31.10 26.81 -10.66
N TRP A 162 31.50 27.73 -9.77
CA TRP A 162 32.25 28.96 -10.11
C TRP A 162 33.32 29.23 -9.05
#